data_AF-A0AAU1EBT7-F1
#
_entry.id   AF-A0AAU1EBT7-F1
#
_cell.length_a   1.000
_cell.length_b   1.000
_cell.length_c   1.000
_cell.angle_alpha   90.00
_cell.angle_beta   90.00
_cell.angle_gamma   90.00
#
_symmetry.space_group_name_H-M   'P 1'
#
loop_
_entity.id
_entity.type
_entity.pdbx_description
1 polymer ?
#
loop_
_entity_poly.entity_id
_entity_poly.type
_entity_poly.pdbx_seq_one_letter_code
_entity_poly.pdbx_strand_id
1 'polypeptide(L)'
;MGREVRWPGRPADTRTHPRYRTSVRWWIAGRTVHALLLMTLGALAGLSVLVATAWTLTEHSPRSMADRFSNEEALLDLSLTVLRACVGTDNLEPEPDSTAHQMLATVASVTGALVPAVLLGIVLIKMFALRPFVWRRRASISHAWTADFPGYSRTNANSDDAIIAVRFYNRFDNLSVVDLRARAHLRYLERSPHDGSLVIYKQWLKVLDAQGEPAEERSWLAVERGAPFTVWIPVEAPVAELPFRRIQGKDLEGSHGVKLLVRLTARTVGLGTEVADERWFDLEAGDFELGRFVPLQPDLDKDVWHWEGWTEFDGLTGSRPDGDGTGPA
;
A
#
# COMPACT_ATOMS: atom_id res chain seq x y z
N MET A 1 -11.44 32.87 -51.07
CA MET A 1 -10.52 31.72 -51.06
C MET A 1 -9.89 31.64 -49.68
N GLY A 2 -10.39 30.72 -48.85
CA GLY A 2 -10.10 30.64 -47.42
C GLY A 2 -8.75 29.98 -47.14
N ARG A 3 -7.97 30.59 -46.25
CA ARG A 3 -6.77 30.00 -45.67
C ARG A 3 -7.18 29.00 -44.59
N GLU A 4 -6.86 27.72 -44.80
CA GLU A 4 -6.90 26.70 -43.76
C GLU A 4 -5.93 27.05 -42.63
N VAL A 5 -6.48 27.27 -41.44
CA VAL A 5 -5.71 27.35 -40.20
C VAL A 5 -5.45 25.92 -39.75
N ARG A 6 -4.22 25.44 -39.92
CA ARG A 6 -3.74 24.20 -39.28
C ARG A 6 -3.59 24.45 -37.79
N TRP A 7 -4.48 23.85 -37.00
CA TRP A 7 -4.27 23.69 -35.56
C TRP A 7 -3.06 22.78 -35.34
N PRO A 8 -2.07 23.17 -34.49
CA PRO A 8 -1.01 22.25 -34.11
C PRO A 8 -1.63 21.10 -33.33
N GLY A 9 -1.32 19.88 -33.77
CA GLY A 9 -1.86 18.65 -33.20
C GLY A 9 -1.62 18.56 -31.71
N ARG A 10 -2.65 18.09 -30.98
CA ARG A 10 -2.55 17.59 -29.60
C ARG A 10 -1.31 16.70 -29.49
N PRO A 11 -0.45 16.89 -28.47
CA PRO A 11 0.53 15.86 -28.16
C PRO A 11 -0.20 14.55 -27.86
N ALA A 12 0.33 13.45 -28.39
CA ALA A 12 -0.22 12.12 -28.24
C ALA A 12 -0.55 11.84 -26.76
N ASP A 13 -1.77 11.35 -26.55
CA ASP A 13 -2.35 10.94 -25.28
C ASP A 13 -1.55 9.77 -24.70
N THR A 14 -0.40 10.04 -24.09
CA THR A 14 0.29 9.06 -23.26
C THR A 14 -0.45 8.99 -21.92
N ARG A 15 -1.63 8.36 -21.91
CA ARG A 15 -2.30 7.87 -20.69
C ARG A 15 -1.42 6.79 -20.08
N THR A 16 -0.29 7.16 -19.50
CA THR A 16 0.45 6.24 -18.64
C THR A 16 -0.34 6.12 -17.36
N HIS A 17 -1.06 5.01 -17.20
CA HIS A 17 -1.66 4.63 -15.92
C HIS A 17 -0.62 4.90 -14.82
N PRO A 18 -0.97 5.61 -13.74
CA PRO A 18 -0.03 5.95 -12.68
C PRO A 18 0.75 4.70 -12.33
N ARG A 19 2.09 4.74 -12.51
CA ARG A 19 2.93 3.55 -12.41
C ARG A 19 2.75 2.98 -11.02
N TYR A 20 2.05 1.86 -10.98
CA TYR A 20 1.92 1.04 -9.80
C TYR A 20 3.34 0.62 -9.42
N ARG A 21 3.83 1.02 -8.24
CA ARG A 21 4.96 0.33 -7.63
C ARG A 21 4.43 -1.03 -7.17
N THR A 22 4.30 -1.96 -8.12
CA THR A 22 4.13 -3.42 -7.92
C THR A 22 5.48 -3.94 -7.51
N SER A 23 6.05 -3.38 -6.46
CA SER A 23 6.74 -4.26 -5.56
C SER A 23 5.66 -4.65 -4.55
N VAL A 24 4.80 -5.59 -4.94
CA VAL A 24 4.26 -6.55 -3.98
C VAL A 24 5.50 -7.32 -3.52
N ARG A 25 6.38 -6.67 -2.77
CA ARG A 25 7.37 -7.37 -1.98
C ARG A 25 6.51 -7.97 -0.90
N TRP A 26 6.34 -9.27 -1.02
CA TRP A 26 5.45 -10.06 -0.19
C TRP A 26 6.00 -10.13 1.23
N TRP A 27 5.93 -9.05 2.00
CA TRP A 27 6.50 -9.05 3.33
C TRP A 27 5.54 -9.73 4.33
N ILE A 28 6.06 -10.72 5.06
CA ILE A 28 5.47 -11.29 6.28
C ILE A 28 6.55 -11.16 7.35
N ALA A 29 6.23 -10.52 8.48
CA ALA A 29 7.20 -10.25 9.56
C ALA A 29 8.53 -9.63 9.07
N GLY A 30 8.48 -8.74 8.07
CA GLY A 30 9.69 -8.11 7.54
C GLY A 30 10.57 -9.02 6.66
N ARG A 31 10.07 -10.15 6.12
CA ARG A 31 10.72 -10.93 5.03
C ARG A 31 9.82 -11.19 3.81
N THR A 32 10.39 -11.24 2.61
CA THR A 32 9.63 -11.55 1.37
C THR A 32 9.09 -12.99 1.35
N VAL A 33 7.92 -13.28 0.75
CA VAL A 33 7.33 -14.64 0.71
C VAL A 33 8.21 -15.64 0.01
N HIS A 34 8.93 -15.27 -1.05
CA HIS A 34 9.94 -16.17 -1.63
C HIS A 34 11.00 -16.56 -0.59
N ALA A 35 11.46 -15.60 0.23
CA ALA A 35 12.38 -15.90 1.34
C ALA A 35 11.72 -16.74 2.44
N LEU A 36 10.44 -16.51 2.75
CA LEU A 36 9.71 -17.32 3.74
C LEU A 36 9.51 -18.75 3.24
N LEU A 37 9.14 -18.94 1.98
CA LEU A 37 9.02 -20.23 1.31
C LEU A 37 10.37 -20.96 1.24
N LEU A 38 11.45 -20.26 0.89
CA LEU A 38 12.79 -20.83 0.90
C LEU A 38 13.24 -21.21 2.31
N MET A 39 12.87 -20.42 3.32
CA MET A 39 13.17 -20.74 4.72
C MET A 39 12.35 -21.91 5.24
N THR A 40 11.06 -22.00 4.90
CA THR A 40 10.25 -23.17 5.26
C THR A 40 10.73 -24.41 4.54
N LEU A 41 11.07 -24.34 3.25
CA LEU A 41 11.69 -25.45 2.51
C LEU A 41 13.04 -25.85 3.12
N GLY A 42 13.90 -24.88 3.44
CA GLY A 42 15.19 -25.15 4.08
C GLY A 42 15.05 -25.75 5.48
N ALA A 43 14.08 -25.27 6.28
CA ALA A 43 13.78 -25.84 7.59
C ALA A 43 13.23 -27.26 7.48
N LEU A 44 12.37 -27.54 6.49
CA LEU A 44 11.84 -28.88 6.24
C LEU A 44 12.91 -29.85 5.74
N ALA A 45 13.81 -29.39 4.87
CA ALA A 45 14.97 -30.18 4.44
C ALA A 45 15.92 -30.47 5.61
N GLY A 46 16.15 -29.49 6.49
CA GLY A 46 16.93 -29.70 7.71
C GLY A 46 16.26 -30.70 8.67
N LEU A 47 14.95 -30.56 8.87
CA LEU A 47 14.16 -31.49 9.68
C LEU A 47 14.17 -32.90 9.08
N SER A 48 14.09 -33.03 7.77
CA SER A 48 14.07 -34.35 7.12
C SER A 48 15.40 -35.10 7.27
N VAL A 49 16.53 -34.39 7.18
CA VAL A 49 17.86 -34.95 7.47
C VAL A 49 17.98 -35.35 8.94
N LEU A 50 17.51 -34.52 9.87
CA LEU A 50 17.54 -34.85 11.30
C LEU A 50 16.71 -36.09 11.63
N VAL A 51 15.49 -36.18 11.09
CA VAL A 51 14.60 -37.32 11.28
C VAL A 51 15.18 -38.57 10.61
N ALA A 52 15.73 -38.48 9.40
CA ALA A 52 16.39 -39.61 8.73
C ALA A 52 17.61 -40.11 9.52
N THR A 53 18.43 -39.19 10.05
CA THR A 53 19.60 -39.53 10.89
C THR A 53 19.14 -40.22 12.19
N ALA A 54 18.13 -39.67 12.86
CA ALA A 54 17.55 -40.26 14.07
C ALA A 54 16.91 -41.63 13.79
N TRP A 55 16.30 -41.79 12.62
CA TRP A 55 15.74 -43.06 12.16
C TRP A 55 16.83 -44.12 12.00
N THR A 56 17.93 -43.79 11.32
CA THR A 56 19.07 -44.72 11.13
C THR A 56 19.81 -45.06 12.43
N LEU A 57 19.82 -44.13 13.40
CA LEU A 57 20.37 -44.36 14.74
C LEU A 57 19.53 -45.35 15.56
N THR A 58 18.22 -45.38 15.34
CA THR A 58 17.26 -46.16 16.13
C THR A 58 16.77 -47.43 15.42
N GLU A 59 17.17 -47.63 14.18
CA GLU A 59 16.87 -48.83 13.38
C GLU A 59 17.47 -50.11 13.99
N HIS A 60 16.66 -51.17 14.04
CA HIS A 60 17.14 -52.49 14.47
C HIS A 60 17.69 -53.25 13.26
N SER A 61 19.00 -53.14 13.03
CA SER A 61 19.67 -53.79 11.91
C SER A 61 20.89 -54.62 12.36
N PRO A 62 21.17 -55.78 11.75
CA PRO A 62 22.39 -56.54 12.03
C PRO A 62 23.67 -55.86 11.51
N ARG A 63 23.54 -54.79 10.70
CA ARG A 63 24.67 -54.01 10.19
C ARG A 63 25.28 -53.12 11.27
N SER A 64 26.60 -52.94 11.21
CA SER A 64 27.32 -52.01 12.09
C SER A 64 26.86 -50.56 11.82
N MET A 65 26.96 -49.67 12.81
CA MET A 65 26.59 -48.25 12.62
C MET A 65 27.38 -47.59 11.50
N ALA A 66 28.67 -47.93 11.35
CA ALA A 66 29.50 -47.39 10.27
C ALA A 66 28.95 -47.77 8.88
N ASP A 67 28.48 -49.01 8.72
CA ASP A 67 27.93 -49.50 7.45
C ASP A 67 26.55 -48.91 7.13
N ARG A 68 25.78 -48.52 8.15
CA ARG A 68 24.49 -47.86 7.96
C ARG A 68 24.65 -46.43 7.46
N PHE A 69 25.64 -45.71 8.00
CA PHE A 69 25.93 -44.33 7.58
C PHE A 69 26.77 -44.23 6.31
N SER A 70 27.50 -45.28 5.93
CA SER A 70 28.29 -45.29 4.69
C SER A 70 27.43 -45.47 3.43
N ASN A 71 26.15 -45.82 3.57
CA ASN A 71 25.23 -45.92 2.44
C ASN A 71 24.52 -44.57 2.20
N GLU A 72 25.23 -43.68 1.53
CA GLU A 72 24.78 -42.31 1.27
C GLU A 72 23.48 -42.25 0.46
N GLU A 73 23.30 -43.14 -0.53
CA GLU A 73 22.08 -43.21 -1.35
C GLU A 73 20.86 -43.58 -0.51
N ALA A 74 20.99 -44.57 0.39
CA ALA A 74 19.88 -44.96 1.27
C ALA A 74 19.50 -43.86 2.26
N LEU A 75 20.47 -43.10 2.78
CA LEU A 75 20.22 -41.95 3.64
C LEU A 75 19.52 -40.80 2.91
N LEU A 76 19.94 -40.52 1.67
CA LEU A 76 19.31 -39.53 0.82
C LEU A 76 17.86 -39.91 0.49
N ASP A 77 17.61 -41.15 0.09
CA ASP A 77 16.27 -41.65 -0.20
C ASP A 77 15.35 -41.61 1.03
N LEU A 78 15.86 -41.97 2.21
CA LEU A 78 15.12 -41.84 3.46
C LEU A 78 14.83 -40.35 3.77
N SER A 79 15.80 -39.46 3.61
CA SER A 79 15.61 -38.03 3.83
C SER A 79 14.59 -37.40 2.88
N LEU A 80 14.51 -37.89 1.63
CA LEU A 80 13.50 -37.49 0.65
C LEU A 80 12.12 -38.02 1.01
N THR A 81 12.02 -39.25 1.49
CA THR A 81 10.77 -39.86 1.95
C THR A 81 10.23 -39.11 3.17
N VAL A 82 11.09 -38.82 4.13
CA VAL A 82 10.74 -38.00 5.30
C VAL A 82 10.34 -36.59 4.87
N LEU A 83 11.04 -35.98 3.91
CA LEU A 83 10.67 -34.66 3.41
C LEU A 83 9.27 -34.67 2.78
N ARG A 84 8.95 -35.68 1.97
CA ARG A 84 7.60 -35.86 1.41
C ARG A 84 6.54 -36.06 2.49
N ALA A 85 6.87 -36.79 3.56
CA ALA A 85 5.98 -36.93 4.72
C ALA A 85 5.78 -35.61 5.46
N CYS A 86 6.84 -34.84 5.70
CA CYS A 86 6.78 -33.51 6.33
C CYS A 86 6.07 -32.45 5.47
N VAL A 87 5.94 -32.67 4.17
CA VAL A 87 5.15 -31.82 3.26
C VAL A 87 3.70 -32.33 3.11
N GLY A 88 3.41 -33.55 3.58
CA GLY A 88 2.09 -34.18 3.52
C GLY A 88 1.76 -34.84 2.17
N THR A 89 2.76 -35.13 1.33
CA THR A 89 2.58 -35.79 0.04
C THR A 89 2.74 -37.32 0.10
N ASP A 90 3.30 -37.83 1.19
CA ASP A 90 3.57 -39.25 1.40
C ASP A 90 3.51 -39.58 2.90
N ASN A 91 3.61 -40.84 3.27
CA ASN A 91 3.64 -41.28 4.67
C ASN A 91 4.96 -41.98 5.00
N LEU A 92 5.45 -41.75 6.22
CA LEU A 92 6.58 -42.49 6.75
C LEU A 92 6.03 -43.71 7.50
N GLU A 93 6.29 -44.91 7.00
CA GLU A 93 5.80 -46.16 7.59
C GLU A 93 6.76 -46.62 8.72
N PRO A 94 6.34 -46.58 10.00
CA PRO A 94 7.19 -46.99 11.10
C PRO A 94 7.24 -48.52 11.25
N GLU A 95 8.37 -49.03 11.74
CA GLU A 95 8.44 -50.43 12.19
C GLU A 95 7.44 -50.66 13.33
N PRO A 96 6.65 -51.76 13.29
CA PRO A 96 5.54 -51.99 14.22
C PRO A 96 5.96 -52.05 15.69
N ASP A 97 7.21 -52.45 15.97
CA ASP A 97 7.74 -52.62 17.33
C ASP A 97 8.71 -51.51 17.78
N SER A 98 8.94 -50.47 16.95
CA SER A 98 9.87 -49.37 17.27
C SER A 98 9.13 -48.12 17.72
N THR A 99 9.13 -47.86 19.04
CA THR A 99 8.55 -46.63 19.62
C THR A 99 9.21 -45.36 19.09
N ALA A 100 10.51 -45.41 18.80
CA ALA A 100 11.26 -44.31 18.21
C ALA A 100 10.78 -43.98 16.79
N HIS A 101 10.59 -45.00 15.94
CA HIS A 101 10.09 -44.80 14.57
C HIS A 101 8.64 -44.31 14.58
N GLN A 102 7.80 -44.82 15.49
CA GLN A 102 6.43 -44.32 15.66
C GLN A 102 6.42 -42.83 16.06
N MET A 103 7.31 -42.40 16.96
CA MET A 103 7.42 -41.00 17.36
C MET A 103 7.90 -40.11 16.21
N LEU A 104 8.92 -40.55 15.46
CA LEU A 104 9.45 -39.81 14.30
C LEU A 104 8.42 -39.71 13.17
N ALA A 105 7.69 -40.79 12.87
CA ALA A 105 6.60 -40.80 11.90
C ALA A 105 5.46 -39.86 12.32
N THR A 106 5.14 -39.81 13.62
CA THR A 106 4.15 -38.87 14.17
C THR A 106 4.61 -37.42 13.98
N VAL A 107 5.87 -37.09 14.26
CA VAL A 107 6.42 -35.74 14.04
C VAL A 107 6.35 -35.35 12.55
N ALA A 108 6.71 -36.27 11.65
CA ALA A 108 6.62 -36.04 10.21
C ALA A 108 5.18 -35.80 9.77
N SER A 109 4.23 -36.64 10.23
CA SER A 109 2.80 -36.53 9.92
C SER A 109 2.17 -35.23 10.44
N VAL A 110 2.44 -34.85 11.70
CA VAL A 110 1.95 -33.59 12.28
C VAL A 110 2.50 -32.39 11.50
N THR A 111 3.77 -32.44 11.11
CA THR A 111 4.39 -31.40 10.28
C THR A 111 3.74 -31.34 8.90
N GLY A 112 3.51 -32.50 8.27
CA GLY A 112 2.83 -32.63 6.97
C GLY A 112 1.40 -32.11 6.97
N ALA A 113 0.68 -32.20 8.10
CA ALA A 113 -0.65 -31.61 8.23
C ALA A 113 -0.59 -30.09 8.49
N LEU A 114 0.34 -29.61 9.32
CA LEU A 114 0.41 -28.21 9.73
C LEU A 114 0.97 -27.29 8.66
N VAL A 115 2.01 -27.71 7.93
CA VAL A 115 2.70 -26.87 6.95
C VAL A 115 1.74 -26.37 5.85
N PRO A 116 0.95 -27.23 5.18
CA PRO A 116 -0.02 -26.79 4.18
C PRO A 116 -1.09 -25.89 4.78
N ALA A 117 -1.58 -26.19 5.98
CA ALA A 117 -2.61 -25.39 6.66
C ALA A 117 -2.11 -23.97 6.99
N VAL A 118 -0.88 -23.84 7.50
CA VAL A 118 -0.25 -22.54 7.80
C VAL A 118 0.00 -21.76 6.51
N LEU A 119 0.54 -22.41 5.47
CA LEU A 119 0.76 -21.75 4.17
C LEU A 119 -0.57 -21.28 3.55
N LEU A 120 -1.62 -22.09 3.60
CA LEU A 120 -2.95 -21.72 3.14
C LEU A 120 -3.52 -20.54 3.94
N GLY A 121 -3.41 -20.58 5.28
CA GLY A 121 -3.84 -19.49 6.15
C GLY A 121 -3.11 -18.17 5.85
N ILE A 122 -1.79 -18.24 5.62
CA ILE A 122 -0.98 -17.10 5.19
C ILE A 122 -1.48 -16.55 3.85
N VAL A 123 -1.71 -17.41 2.85
CA VAL A 123 -2.21 -17.02 1.53
C VAL A 123 -3.57 -16.35 1.65
N LEU A 124 -4.50 -16.92 2.43
CA LEU A 124 -5.83 -16.36 2.67
C LEU A 124 -5.74 -14.97 3.32
N ILE A 125 -5.01 -14.83 4.44
CA ILE A 125 -4.85 -13.53 5.12
C ILE A 125 -4.26 -12.48 4.15
N LYS A 126 -3.29 -12.86 3.32
CA LYS A 126 -2.68 -11.97 2.34
C LYS A 126 -3.61 -11.63 1.17
N MET A 127 -4.43 -12.58 0.70
CA MET A 127 -5.47 -12.32 -0.29
C MET A 127 -6.48 -11.27 0.21
N PHE A 128 -6.74 -11.24 1.52
CA PHE A 128 -7.61 -10.25 2.15
C PHE A 128 -6.88 -8.96 2.59
N ALA A 129 -5.54 -8.93 2.60
CA ALA A 129 -4.75 -7.72 2.79
C ALA A 129 -4.69 -6.87 1.51
N LEU A 130 -5.87 -6.49 1.01
CA LEU A 130 -6.05 -5.72 -0.20
C LEU A 130 -5.58 -4.27 0.04
N ARG A 131 -4.83 -3.72 -0.92
CA ARG A 131 -4.65 -2.27 -1.06
C ARG A 131 -5.54 -1.80 -2.20
N PRO A 132 -6.81 -1.47 -1.92
CA PRO A 132 -7.78 -1.20 -2.97
C PRO A 132 -7.57 0.15 -3.65
N PHE A 133 -6.88 1.08 -2.99
CA PHE A 133 -6.77 2.43 -3.48
C PHE A 133 -5.51 2.63 -4.33
N VAL A 134 -5.69 3.30 -5.46
CA VAL A 134 -4.60 3.83 -6.27
C VAL A 134 -4.57 5.33 -6.08
N TRP A 135 -3.40 5.83 -5.73
CA TRP A 135 -3.15 7.23 -5.41
C TRP A 135 -2.50 7.93 -6.58
N ARG A 136 -2.89 9.19 -6.84
CA ARG A 136 -2.09 10.08 -7.67
C ARG A 136 -0.70 10.23 -7.04
N ARG A 137 0.32 10.29 -7.90
CA ARG A 137 1.72 10.31 -7.43
C ARG A 137 2.03 11.52 -6.57
N ARG A 138 1.53 12.69 -7.00
CA ARG A 138 1.73 14.00 -6.38
C ARG A 138 0.41 14.58 -5.87
N ALA A 139 0.50 15.36 -4.80
CA ALA A 139 -0.58 16.19 -4.31
C ALA A 139 -0.53 17.57 -4.97
N SER A 140 -1.66 18.19 -5.25
CA SER A 140 -1.67 19.57 -5.75
C SER A 140 -1.70 20.57 -4.61
N ILE A 141 -1.11 21.74 -4.86
CA ILE A 141 -1.20 22.93 -4.01
C ILE A 141 -1.79 24.05 -4.85
N SER A 142 -2.91 24.61 -4.42
CA SER A 142 -3.54 25.77 -5.04
C SER A 142 -4.06 26.73 -3.97
N HIS A 143 -4.58 27.89 -4.39
CA HIS A 143 -5.23 28.78 -3.45
C HIS A 143 -6.55 28.19 -2.92
N ALA A 144 -6.87 28.46 -1.66
CA ALA A 144 -8.06 27.97 -0.97
C ALA A 144 -9.36 28.36 -1.71
N TRP A 145 -9.42 29.53 -2.33
CA TRP A 145 -10.56 29.96 -3.14
C TRP A 145 -10.80 29.12 -4.40
N THR A 146 -9.82 28.30 -4.83
CA THR A 146 -9.96 27.40 -6.00
C THR A 146 -10.57 26.04 -5.67
N ALA A 147 -10.89 25.78 -4.40
CA ALA A 147 -11.48 24.52 -3.96
C ALA A 147 -12.85 24.26 -4.63
N ASP A 148 -13.21 22.98 -4.78
CA ASP A 148 -14.46 22.56 -5.44
C ASP A 148 -15.73 22.87 -4.64
N PHE A 149 -15.60 23.46 -3.44
CA PHE A 149 -16.70 23.76 -2.53
C PHE A 149 -17.07 25.24 -2.61
N PRO A 150 -18.23 25.63 -3.18
CA PRO A 150 -18.59 27.03 -3.38
C PRO A 150 -18.67 27.85 -2.08
N GLY A 151 -19.10 27.24 -0.97
CA GLY A 151 -19.13 27.89 0.35
C GLY A 151 -17.73 28.27 0.80
N TYR A 152 -16.85 27.28 0.92
CA TYR A 152 -15.45 27.46 1.30
C TYR A 152 -14.69 28.41 0.38
N SER A 153 -14.89 28.27 -0.94
CA SER A 153 -14.27 29.12 -1.95
C SER A 153 -14.63 30.60 -1.75
N ARG A 154 -15.90 30.92 -1.51
CA ARG A 154 -16.35 32.30 -1.25
C ARG A 154 -15.78 32.86 0.04
N THR A 155 -15.73 32.08 1.12
CA THR A 155 -15.15 32.51 2.40
C THR A 155 -13.67 32.88 2.26
N ASN A 156 -12.95 32.19 1.38
CA ASN A 156 -11.51 32.39 1.16
C ASN A 156 -11.20 33.22 -0.10
N ALA A 157 -12.19 33.87 -0.72
CA ALA A 157 -12.01 34.59 -1.99
C ALA A 157 -10.94 35.70 -1.93
N ASN A 158 -10.73 36.27 -0.75
CA ASN A 158 -9.73 37.33 -0.49
C ASN A 158 -8.52 36.81 0.33
N SER A 159 -8.39 35.50 0.50
CA SER A 159 -7.26 34.90 1.23
C SER A 159 -6.24 34.34 0.25
N ASP A 160 -4.96 34.52 0.58
CA ASP A 160 -3.84 33.88 -0.12
C ASP A 160 -3.56 32.46 0.37
N ASP A 161 -4.34 31.97 1.34
CA ASP A 161 -4.17 30.66 1.94
C ASP A 161 -4.15 29.54 0.90
N ALA A 162 -3.29 28.57 1.14
CA ALA A 162 -3.15 27.38 0.33
C ALA A 162 -4.15 26.30 0.76
N ILE A 163 -4.50 25.47 -0.21
CA ILE A 163 -5.19 24.19 0.00
C ILE A 163 -4.43 23.10 -0.73
N ILE A 164 -4.29 21.95 -0.07
CA ILE A 164 -3.69 20.75 -0.64
C ILE A 164 -4.82 19.84 -1.12
N ALA A 165 -4.69 19.27 -2.32
CA ALA A 165 -5.61 18.26 -2.81
C ALA A 165 -4.88 16.92 -3.07
N VAL A 166 -5.47 15.83 -2.59
CA VAL A 166 -4.95 14.46 -2.76
C VAL A 166 -6.01 13.62 -3.45
N ARG A 167 -5.66 13.03 -4.59
CA ARG A 167 -6.58 12.27 -5.43
C ARG A 167 -6.26 10.77 -5.42
N PHE A 168 -7.30 9.95 -5.39
CA PHE A 168 -7.21 8.49 -5.43
C PHE A 168 -8.49 7.87 -6.02
N TYR A 169 -8.45 6.58 -6.35
CA TYR A 169 -9.65 5.82 -6.76
C TYR A 169 -9.56 4.38 -6.26
N ASN A 170 -10.70 3.69 -6.19
CA ASN A 170 -10.74 2.25 -5.92
C ASN A 170 -10.47 1.46 -7.22
N ARG A 171 -9.41 0.65 -7.21
CA ARG A 171 -8.96 -0.14 -8.36
C ARG A 171 -9.73 -1.44 -8.56
N PHE A 172 -10.17 -2.07 -7.48
CA PHE A 172 -10.70 -3.43 -7.60
C PHE A 172 -12.15 -3.39 -8.05
N ASP A 173 -12.39 -3.80 -9.29
CA ASP A 173 -13.72 -3.83 -9.92
C ASP A 173 -14.70 -4.74 -9.15
N ASN A 174 -14.18 -5.75 -8.43
CA ASN A 174 -14.95 -6.72 -7.65
C ASN A 174 -15.02 -6.40 -6.15
N LEU A 175 -14.49 -5.25 -5.72
CA LEU A 175 -14.47 -4.86 -4.30
C LEU A 175 -15.24 -3.56 -4.10
N SER A 176 -16.52 -3.67 -3.76
CA SER A 176 -17.29 -2.52 -3.28
C SER A 176 -16.89 -2.22 -1.83
N VAL A 177 -16.68 -0.94 -1.51
CA VAL A 177 -16.40 -0.49 -0.14
C VAL A 177 -17.42 0.55 0.30
N VAL A 178 -17.79 0.48 1.57
CA VAL A 178 -18.75 1.38 2.22
C VAL A 178 -18.09 2.06 3.42
N ASP A 179 -18.65 3.19 3.84
CA ASP A 179 -18.13 3.98 4.96
C ASP A 179 -16.64 4.32 4.76
N LEU A 180 -16.29 4.80 3.56
CA LEU A 180 -14.93 5.28 3.28
C LEU A 180 -14.70 6.58 4.03
N ARG A 181 -13.63 6.64 4.82
CA ARG A 181 -13.22 7.80 5.58
C ARG A 181 -11.78 8.16 5.24
N ALA A 182 -11.53 9.43 4.98
CA ALA A 182 -10.20 9.97 4.78
C ALA A 182 -9.81 10.90 5.93
N ARG A 183 -8.62 10.68 6.48
CA ARG A 183 -8.01 11.53 7.51
C ARG A 183 -6.62 11.96 7.08
N ALA A 184 -6.25 13.19 7.38
CA ALA A 184 -4.92 13.73 7.13
C ALA A 184 -4.17 13.99 8.44
N HIS A 185 -2.86 13.82 8.44
CA HIS A 185 -2.01 14.20 9.55
C HIS A 185 -0.60 14.57 9.10
N LEU A 186 0.04 15.41 9.89
CA LEU A 186 1.47 15.68 9.77
C LEU A 186 2.24 14.72 10.66
N ARG A 187 3.35 14.23 10.12
CA ARG A 187 4.39 13.54 10.87
C ARG A 187 5.67 14.36 10.74
N TYR A 188 6.30 14.64 11.86
CA TYR A 188 7.53 15.42 11.91
C TYR A 188 8.43 14.92 13.05
N LEU A 189 9.72 15.19 12.95
CA LEU A 189 10.72 14.92 13.98
C LEU A 189 11.06 16.22 14.70
N GLU A 190 10.91 16.23 16.01
CA GLU A 190 11.32 17.35 16.86
C GLU A 190 12.04 16.84 18.11
N ARG A 191 12.85 17.70 18.72
CA ARG A 191 13.46 17.38 20.01
C ARG A 191 12.39 17.43 21.09
N SER A 192 12.28 16.35 21.85
CA SER A 192 11.41 16.24 23.00
C SER A 192 11.80 17.30 24.03
N PRO A 193 10.82 18.08 24.54
CA PRO A 193 11.10 19.11 25.54
C PRO A 193 11.49 18.52 26.90
N HIS A 194 11.28 17.22 27.12
CA HIS A 194 11.53 16.56 28.41
C HIS A 194 12.97 16.06 28.57
N ASP A 195 13.53 15.47 27.52
CA ASP A 195 14.82 14.76 27.56
C ASP A 195 15.74 15.14 26.39
N GLY A 196 15.30 16.01 25.49
CA GLY A 196 16.05 16.43 24.31
C GLY A 196 16.20 15.37 23.22
N SER A 197 15.59 14.19 23.40
CA SER A 197 15.64 13.10 22.43
C SER A 197 14.87 13.48 21.16
N LEU A 198 15.31 13.01 19.98
CA LEU A 198 14.59 13.28 18.74
C LEU A 198 13.41 12.31 18.63
N VAL A 199 12.18 12.83 18.71
CA VAL A 199 10.95 12.05 18.74
C VAL A 199 10.10 12.34 17.51
N ILE A 200 9.40 11.31 17.04
CA ILE A 200 8.40 11.45 15.97
C ILE A 200 7.09 11.91 16.60
N TYR A 201 6.64 13.09 16.22
CA TYR A 201 5.33 13.61 16.59
C TYR A 201 4.34 13.44 15.44
N LYS A 202 3.06 13.44 15.83
CA LYS A 202 1.92 13.36 14.92
C LYS A 202 0.90 14.41 15.29
N GLN A 203 0.44 15.16 14.30
CA GLN A 203 -0.66 16.12 14.44
C GLN A 203 -1.76 15.82 13.43
N TRP A 204 -3.00 15.70 13.92
CA TRP A 204 -4.16 15.58 13.05
C TRP A 204 -4.45 16.90 12.34
N LEU A 205 -4.69 16.82 11.03
CA LEU A 205 -5.12 17.94 10.23
C LEU A 205 -6.61 17.85 9.97
N LYS A 206 -7.28 18.99 9.93
CA LYS A 206 -8.63 19.13 9.39
C LYS A 206 -8.62 18.92 7.88
N VAL A 207 -9.68 18.33 7.37
CA VAL A 207 -9.98 18.13 5.95
C VAL A 207 -11.35 18.71 5.65
N LEU A 208 -11.64 19.07 4.40
CA LEU A 208 -12.98 19.54 4.05
C LEU A 208 -13.95 18.36 3.96
N ASP A 209 -15.12 18.50 4.59
CA ASP A 209 -16.20 17.52 4.61
C ASP A 209 -17.07 17.53 3.32
N ALA A 210 -18.30 17.02 3.40
CA ALA A 210 -19.22 17.03 2.25
C ALA A 210 -19.76 18.42 1.91
N GLN A 211 -19.85 19.29 2.90
CA GLN A 211 -20.35 20.65 2.81
C GLN A 211 -19.22 21.64 2.50
N GLY A 212 -17.96 21.21 2.61
CA GLY A 212 -16.77 22.04 2.44
C GLY A 212 -16.32 22.69 3.74
N GLU A 213 -16.80 22.21 4.89
CA GLU A 213 -16.43 22.71 6.20
C GLU A 213 -15.22 21.93 6.76
N PRO A 214 -14.31 22.58 7.51
CA PRO A 214 -13.20 21.88 8.16
C PRO A 214 -13.67 20.86 9.21
N ALA A 215 -13.36 19.59 8.97
CA ALA A 215 -13.72 18.45 9.82
C ALA A 215 -12.50 17.55 10.10
N GLU A 216 -12.64 16.61 11.04
CA GLU A 216 -11.56 15.64 11.34
C GLU A 216 -11.39 14.57 10.26
N GLU A 217 -12.46 14.28 9.53
CA GLU A 217 -12.46 13.28 8.46
C GLU A 217 -13.43 13.66 7.34
N ARG A 218 -13.13 13.18 6.13
CA ARG A 218 -14.04 13.24 4.99
C ARG A 218 -14.61 11.85 4.76
N SER A 219 -15.93 11.73 4.81
CA SER A 219 -16.63 10.45 4.68
C SER A 219 -17.45 10.34 3.40
N TRP A 220 -17.46 9.14 2.80
CA TRP A 220 -18.30 8.74 1.68
C TRP A 220 -19.03 7.44 2.04
N LEU A 221 -20.36 7.46 1.93
CA LEU A 221 -21.22 6.34 2.37
C LEU A 221 -21.04 5.08 1.52
N ALA A 222 -21.01 5.26 0.20
CA ALA A 222 -20.78 4.20 -0.77
C ALA A 222 -19.72 4.67 -1.76
N VAL A 223 -18.72 3.83 -1.97
CA VAL A 223 -17.69 4.07 -2.97
C VAL A 223 -17.94 3.11 -4.11
N GLU A 224 -18.47 3.70 -5.17
CA GLU A 224 -18.63 3.04 -6.43
C GLU A 224 -17.27 2.80 -7.11
N ARG A 225 -17.18 1.68 -7.83
CA ARG A 225 -15.97 1.23 -8.53
C ARG A 225 -15.46 2.26 -9.54
N GLY A 226 -14.12 2.36 -9.67
CA GLY A 226 -13.44 3.23 -10.64
C GLY A 226 -13.53 4.74 -10.38
N ALA A 227 -14.51 5.19 -9.58
CA ALA A 227 -14.76 6.60 -9.30
C ALA A 227 -13.56 7.24 -8.55
N PRO A 228 -13.01 8.35 -9.06
CA PRO A 228 -11.95 9.07 -8.38
C PRO A 228 -12.50 10.04 -7.34
N PHE A 229 -11.79 10.10 -6.21
CA PHE A 229 -12.09 10.95 -5.06
C PHE A 229 -10.95 11.92 -4.83
N THR A 230 -11.26 13.11 -4.31
CA THR A 230 -10.28 14.11 -3.93
C THR A 230 -10.51 14.53 -2.48
N VAL A 231 -9.47 14.44 -1.66
CA VAL A 231 -9.42 14.97 -0.29
C VAL A 231 -8.79 16.34 -0.33
N TRP A 232 -9.48 17.32 0.25
CA TRP A 232 -9.03 18.70 0.32
C TRP A 232 -8.60 19.03 1.75
N ILE A 233 -7.40 19.57 1.91
CA ILE A 233 -6.74 19.79 3.20
C ILE A 233 -6.35 21.27 3.27
N PRO A 234 -7.07 22.09 4.05
CA PRO A 234 -6.69 23.48 4.30
C PRO A 234 -5.29 23.56 4.89
N VAL A 235 -4.50 24.55 4.49
CA VAL A 235 -3.15 24.73 5.03
C VAL A 235 -3.11 25.83 6.10
N GLU A 236 -3.93 26.88 5.98
CA GLU A 236 -3.87 28.09 6.83
C GLU A 236 -2.49 28.80 6.76
N ALA A 237 -1.88 28.76 5.57
CA ALA A 237 -0.66 29.46 5.22
C ALA A 237 -0.68 29.78 3.73
N PRO A 238 -0.06 30.88 3.27
CA PRO A 238 -0.18 31.33 1.90
C PRO A 238 0.59 30.43 0.91
N VAL A 239 0.10 30.36 -0.34
CA VAL A 239 0.72 29.55 -1.41
C VAL A 239 2.16 30.00 -1.72
N ALA A 240 2.48 31.28 -1.52
CA ALA A 240 3.80 31.85 -1.79
C ALA A 240 4.90 31.38 -0.81
N GLU A 241 4.53 30.78 0.33
CA GLU A 241 5.45 30.34 1.39
C GLU A 241 5.92 28.89 1.23
N LEU A 242 5.95 28.33 0.02
CA LEU A 242 6.49 26.97 -0.18
C LEU A 242 8.03 26.94 -0.03
N PRO A 243 8.60 25.97 0.72
CA PRO A 243 7.93 24.95 1.54
C PRO A 243 7.29 25.56 2.80
N PHE A 244 6.07 25.10 3.14
CA PHE A 244 5.28 25.69 4.22
C PHE A 244 6.03 25.76 5.55
N ARG A 245 6.02 26.94 6.17
CA ARG A 245 6.54 27.14 7.53
C ARG A 245 5.50 26.85 8.60
N ARG A 246 4.22 26.96 8.24
CA ARG A 246 3.10 26.68 9.14
C ARG A 246 2.02 25.90 8.41
N ILE A 247 1.41 24.94 9.11
CA ILE A 247 0.24 24.21 8.61
C ILE A 247 -0.75 24.04 9.77
N GLN A 248 -1.96 24.57 9.62
CA GLN A 248 -3.06 24.51 10.59
C GLN A 248 -2.60 24.76 12.03
N GLY A 249 -1.98 25.90 12.26
CA GLY A 249 -1.46 26.27 13.58
C GLY A 249 -0.10 25.68 13.97
N LYS A 250 0.42 24.67 13.28
CA LYS A 250 1.72 24.07 13.59
C LYS A 250 2.86 24.79 12.88
N ASP A 251 3.75 25.39 13.66
CA ASP A 251 5.04 25.88 13.19
C ASP A 251 6.00 24.71 12.89
N LEU A 252 6.64 24.76 11.73
CA LEU A 252 7.54 23.75 11.18
C LEU A 252 9.02 24.20 11.15
N GLU A 253 9.36 25.44 11.55
CA GLU A 253 10.74 25.96 11.44
C GLU A 253 11.78 25.15 12.25
N GLY A 254 11.35 24.44 13.30
CA GLY A 254 12.19 23.52 14.09
C GLY A 254 11.95 22.02 13.83
N SER A 255 11.07 21.69 12.88
CA SER A 255 10.71 20.32 12.53
C SER A 255 11.61 19.78 11.44
N HIS A 256 11.90 18.48 11.49
CA HIS A 256 12.66 17.78 10.45
C HIS A 256 11.86 16.65 9.81
N GLY A 257 12.11 16.39 8.52
CA GLY A 257 11.52 15.27 7.80
C GLY A 257 9.99 15.29 7.82
N VAL A 258 9.41 16.47 7.60
CA VAL A 258 7.98 16.71 7.67
C VAL A 258 7.28 15.98 6.53
N LYS A 259 6.27 15.17 6.86
CA LYS A 259 5.48 14.41 5.90
C LYS A 259 4.00 14.59 6.15
N LEU A 260 3.25 14.77 5.07
CA LEU A 260 1.80 14.67 5.07
C LEU A 260 1.42 13.21 4.87
N LEU A 261 0.63 12.65 5.79
CA LEU A 261 0.04 11.33 5.65
C LEU A 261 -1.47 11.44 5.47
N VAL A 262 -1.97 10.88 4.38
CA VAL A 262 -3.40 10.68 4.16
C VAL A 262 -3.71 9.20 4.36
N ARG A 263 -4.64 8.92 5.27
CA ARG A 263 -5.14 7.57 5.58
C ARG A 263 -6.57 7.44 5.11
N LEU A 264 -6.84 6.35 4.40
CA LEU A 264 -8.18 5.88 4.07
C LEU A 264 -8.51 4.68 4.94
N THR A 265 -9.74 4.64 5.44
CA THR A 265 -10.33 3.47 6.10
C THR A 265 -11.70 3.24 5.50
N ALA A 266 -12.03 2.00 5.16
CA ALA A 266 -13.34 1.64 4.62
C ALA A 266 -13.73 0.22 5.04
N ARG A 267 -14.99 -0.15 4.87
CA ARG A 267 -15.47 -1.53 5.07
C ARG A 267 -15.78 -2.18 3.74
N THR A 268 -15.26 -3.38 3.50
CA THR A 268 -15.53 -4.14 2.27
C THR A 268 -16.92 -4.77 2.33
N VAL A 269 -17.73 -4.57 1.30
CA VAL A 269 -19.02 -5.24 1.15
C VAL A 269 -18.79 -6.74 0.88
N GLY A 270 -19.60 -7.60 1.49
CA GLY A 270 -19.48 -9.06 1.37
C GLY A 270 -18.52 -9.71 2.39
N LEU A 271 -17.32 -9.15 2.56
CA LEU A 271 -16.33 -9.67 3.53
C LEU A 271 -16.48 -9.08 4.94
N GLY A 272 -17.08 -7.89 5.07
CA GLY A 272 -17.28 -7.23 6.37
C GLY A 272 -16.00 -6.74 7.05
N THR A 273 -14.83 -6.92 6.43
CA THR A 273 -13.54 -6.52 6.97
C THR A 273 -13.27 -5.03 6.78
N GLU A 274 -12.63 -4.41 7.77
CA GLU A 274 -12.09 -3.05 7.63
C GLU A 274 -10.79 -3.11 6.82
N VAL A 275 -10.71 -2.29 5.78
CA VAL A 275 -9.51 -2.07 4.99
C VAL A 275 -8.97 -0.67 5.27
N ALA A 276 -7.65 -0.58 5.39
CA ALA A 276 -6.95 0.69 5.55
C ALA A 276 -5.82 0.81 4.54
N ASP A 277 -5.67 1.98 3.94
CA ASP A 277 -4.54 2.31 3.08
C ASP A 277 -4.02 3.71 3.39
N GLU A 278 -2.73 3.92 3.17
CA GLU A 278 -2.02 5.11 3.62
C GLU A 278 -1.03 5.61 2.56
N ARG A 279 -1.05 6.91 2.30
CA ARG A 279 -0.13 7.57 1.37
C ARG A 279 0.61 8.72 2.04
N TRP A 280 1.94 8.61 2.00
CA TRP A 280 2.88 9.61 2.50
C TRP A 280 3.30 10.54 1.36
N PHE A 281 3.29 11.84 1.62
CA PHE A 281 3.81 12.89 0.76
C PHE A 281 4.89 13.66 1.53
N ASP A 282 6.08 13.71 0.97
CA ASP A 282 7.22 14.42 1.54
C ASP A 282 7.15 15.90 1.14
N LEU A 283 7.09 16.80 2.12
CA LEU A 283 6.96 18.23 1.87
C LEU A 283 8.21 18.82 1.20
N GLU A 284 9.36 18.18 1.36
CA GLU A 284 10.65 18.66 0.84
C GLU A 284 11.06 17.97 -0.48
N ALA A 285 10.50 16.78 -0.79
CA ALA A 285 11.02 15.91 -1.86
C ALA A 285 10.22 15.95 -3.19
N GLY A 286 9.47 17.01 -3.46
CA GLY A 286 8.78 17.19 -4.75
C GLY A 286 7.57 16.27 -4.97
N ASP A 287 6.95 15.80 -3.88
CA ASP A 287 5.67 15.09 -3.87
C ASP A 287 4.46 16.03 -4.04
N PHE A 288 4.72 17.34 -4.12
CA PHE A 288 3.72 18.38 -4.32
C PHE A 288 3.94 19.11 -5.64
N GLU A 289 2.86 19.57 -6.26
CA GLU A 289 2.89 20.38 -7.48
C GLU A 289 1.94 21.57 -7.39
N LEU A 290 2.38 22.72 -7.88
CA LEU A 290 1.60 23.96 -7.89
C LEU A 290 0.57 23.94 -9.01
N GLY A 291 -0.69 24.23 -8.67
CA GLY A 291 -1.81 24.25 -9.58
C GLY A 291 -3.03 23.57 -8.98
N ARG A 292 -4.20 23.74 -9.60
CA ARG A 292 -5.44 23.08 -9.17
C ARG A 292 -5.62 21.80 -9.98
N PHE A 293 -6.01 20.69 -9.37
CA PHE A 293 -6.42 19.53 -10.17
C PHE A 293 -7.57 19.91 -11.11
N VAL A 294 -7.49 19.43 -12.35
CA VAL A 294 -8.58 19.58 -13.32
C VAL A 294 -9.80 18.81 -12.79
N PRO A 295 -11.03 19.35 -12.90
CA PRO A 295 -12.24 18.62 -12.59
C PRO A 295 -12.33 17.34 -13.42
N LEU A 296 -12.66 16.24 -12.77
CA LEU A 296 -12.77 14.93 -13.41
C LEU A 296 -13.94 14.95 -14.39
N GLN A 297 -13.70 14.59 -15.65
CA GLN A 297 -14.75 14.47 -16.66
C GLN A 297 -14.93 13.01 -17.06
N PRO A 298 -16.18 12.50 -17.11
CA PRO A 298 -16.46 11.16 -17.59
C PRO A 298 -16.20 11.09 -19.10
N ASP A 299 -15.49 10.05 -19.53
CA ASP A 299 -15.35 9.64 -20.93
C ASP A 299 -16.58 8.82 -21.30
N LEU A 300 -17.54 9.43 -22.00
CA LEU A 300 -18.84 8.79 -22.31
C LEU A 300 -18.71 7.60 -23.27
N ASP A 301 -17.60 7.47 -23.98
CA ASP A 301 -17.30 6.33 -24.85
C ASP A 301 -16.76 5.13 -24.06
N LYS A 302 -16.53 5.30 -22.76
CA LYS A 302 -15.97 4.30 -21.87
C LYS A 302 -16.85 4.10 -20.65
N ASP A 303 -16.68 2.95 -20.03
CA ASP A 303 -17.39 2.65 -18.80
C ASP A 303 -16.79 3.43 -17.62
N VAL A 304 -17.55 4.40 -17.08
CA VAL A 304 -17.20 5.22 -15.90
C VAL A 304 -17.05 4.40 -14.62
N TRP A 305 -17.48 3.15 -14.63
CA TRP A 305 -17.20 2.19 -13.56
C TRP A 305 -15.76 1.69 -13.56
N HIS A 306 -15.00 1.95 -14.62
CA HIS A 306 -13.57 1.65 -14.73
C HIS A 306 -12.77 2.95 -14.71
N TRP A 307 -11.52 2.88 -14.25
CA TRP A 307 -10.65 4.06 -14.19
C TRP A 307 -10.52 4.75 -15.57
N GLU A 308 -10.56 3.98 -16.65
CA GLU A 308 -10.41 4.48 -18.02
C GLU A 308 -11.53 5.42 -18.43
N GLY A 309 -12.71 5.28 -17.81
CA GLY A 309 -13.85 6.16 -18.00
C GLY A 309 -13.69 7.54 -17.37
N TRP A 310 -12.54 7.83 -16.75
CA TRP A 310 -12.24 9.12 -16.16
C TRP A 310 -11.06 9.78 -16.86
N THR A 311 -11.29 10.98 -17.39
CA THR A 311 -10.24 11.82 -17.97
C THR A 311 -9.65 12.76 -16.92
N GLU A 312 -8.45 13.27 -17.19
CA GLU A 312 -7.82 14.32 -16.38
C GLU A 312 -7.54 13.94 -14.91
N PHE A 313 -7.39 12.64 -14.62
CA PHE A 313 -7.01 12.16 -13.29
C PHE A 313 -5.70 12.79 -12.82
N ASP A 314 -4.69 12.80 -13.69
CA ASP A 314 -3.40 13.47 -13.51
C ASP A 314 -3.41 14.94 -14.01
N GLY A 315 -4.53 15.42 -14.54
CA GLY A 315 -4.68 16.78 -15.05
C GLY A 315 -4.44 17.83 -13.96
N LEU A 316 -3.72 18.88 -14.33
CA LEU A 316 -3.40 20.01 -13.45
C LEU A 316 -3.56 21.31 -14.24
N THR A 317 -4.43 22.21 -13.78
CA THR A 317 -4.53 23.55 -14.32
C THR A 317 -3.43 24.40 -13.68
N GLY A 318 -2.50 24.90 -14.49
CA GLY A 318 -1.42 25.75 -14.00
C GLY A 318 -1.94 27.06 -13.40
N SER A 319 -1.44 27.42 -12.23
CA SER A 319 -1.48 28.79 -11.70
C SER A 319 -0.29 29.54 -12.30
N ARG A 320 -0.49 30.28 -13.40
CA ARG A 320 0.56 31.16 -13.94
C ARG A 320 0.35 32.58 -13.39
N PRO A 321 1.25 33.13 -12.57
CA PRO A 321 1.32 34.55 -12.32
C PRO A 321 2.30 35.18 -13.32
N ASP A 322 1.94 35.25 -14.61
CA ASP A 322 2.65 36.10 -15.55
C ASP A 322 1.70 37.22 -15.97
N GLY A 323 1.72 38.30 -15.19
CA GLY A 323 1.38 39.61 -15.71
C GLY A 323 2.51 40.06 -16.64
N ASP A 324 2.45 39.67 -17.91
CA ASP A 324 3.16 40.39 -18.96
C ASP A 324 2.16 41.26 -19.70
N GLY A 325 2.04 42.50 -19.22
CA GLY A 325 1.59 43.61 -20.03
C GLY A 325 2.58 43.82 -21.18
N THR A 326 2.32 43.18 -22.31
CA THR A 326 2.81 43.64 -23.62
C THR A 326 1.69 43.47 -24.63
N GLY A 327 0.77 44.44 -24.63
CA GLY A 327 0.19 44.84 -25.91
C GLY A 327 1.28 45.52 -26.72
N PRO A 328 1.44 45.21 -28.02
CA PRO A 328 2.01 46.16 -28.95
C PRO A 328 0.89 46.96 -29.62
N ALA A 329 1.19 48.25 -29.73
CA ALA A 329 0.59 49.24 -30.60
C ALA A 329 0.55 48.82 -32.07
#